data_AF-A0AA50FJ31-F1
#
_entry.id   AF-A0AA50FJ31-F1
#
_cell.length_a   1.000
_cell.length_b   1.000
_cell.length_c   1.000
_cell.angle_alpha   90.00
_cell.angle_beta   90.00
_cell.angle_gamma   90.00
#
_symmetry.space_group_name_H-M   'P 1'
#
loop_
_entity.id
_entity.type
_entity.pdbx_description
1 polymer ?
#
loop_
_entity_poly.entity_id
_entity_poly.type
_entity_poly.pdbx_seq_one_letter_code
_entity_poly.pdbx_strand_id
1 'polypeptide(L)'
;AVRHTLTSAMCLEHFSSQVVERYNKPEVEVGTSKELLLNPVIISRNANEKVLIESSINSIRVSIMIKQADEIEKILCKKFMRFMMMRAENFIVLRRKPVDGYHISFLITNFHTEQMYKHKL
;
A
#
# COMPACT_ATOMS: atom_id res chain seq x y z
N ALA A 1 5.60 12.80 9.68
CA ALA A 1 4.71 12.90 8.50
C ALA A 1 4.08 11.55 8.12
N VAL A 2 4.85 10.58 7.62
CA VAL A 2 4.31 9.27 7.14
C VAL A 2 3.47 8.55 8.19
N ARG A 3 4.00 8.37 9.42
CA ARG A 3 3.28 7.72 10.53
C ARG A 3 1.91 8.35 10.82
N HIS A 4 1.85 9.68 10.95
CA HIS A 4 0.58 10.37 11.22
C HIS A 4 -0.41 10.21 10.08
N THR A 5 0.06 10.29 8.83
CA THR A 5 -0.80 10.10 7.65
C THR A 5 -1.36 8.68 7.60
N LEU A 6 -0.53 7.68 7.89
CA LEU A 6 -0.98 6.28 7.98
C LEU A 6 -1.95 6.04 9.14
N THR A 7 -1.74 6.71 10.29
CA THR A 7 -2.68 6.60 11.42
C THR A 7 -4.06 7.15 11.05
N SER A 8 -4.12 8.25 10.29
CA SER A 8 -5.36 8.81 9.77
C SER A 8 -5.98 7.97 8.64
N ALA A 9 -5.15 7.35 7.79
CA ALA A 9 -5.62 6.52 6.68
C ALA A 9 -6.14 5.14 7.15
N MET A 10 -5.59 4.57 8.23
CA MET A 10 -5.97 3.28 8.82
C MET A 10 -7.28 3.34 9.62
N CYS A 11 -8.30 3.95 9.03
CA CYS A 11 -9.69 3.98 9.49
C CYS A 11 -10.54 3.21 8.47
N LEU A 12 -10.29 1.90 8.38
CA LEU A 12 -10.91 1.02 7.38
C LEU A 12 -12.11 0.28 7.95
N GLU A 13 -13.11 0.05 7.11
CA GLU A 13 -14.32 -0.69 7.45
C GLU A 13 -14.58 -1.78 6.42
N HIS A 14 -15.27 -2.84 6.84
CA HIS A 14 -15.72 -3.87 5.91
C HIS A 14 -16.74 -3.28 4.93
N PHE A 15 -16.48 -3.39 3.63
CA PHE A 15 -17.34 -2.84 2.58
C PHE A 15 -17.57 -3.86 1.45
N SER A 16 -18.84 -4.18 1.19
CA SER A 16 -19.24 -5.07 0.09
C SER A 16 -19.27 -4.32 -1.24
N SER A 17 -18.89 -4.99 -2.33
CA SER A 17 -18.85 -4.36 -3.66
C SER A 17 -20.23 -3.86 -4.09
N GLN A 18 -20.29 -2.63 -4.61
CA GLN A 18 -21.50 -2.05 -5.22
C GLN A 18 -21.69 -2.47 -6.68
N VAL A 19 -20.64 -2.97 -7.33
CA VAL A 19 -20.62 -3.26 -8.78
C VAL A 19 -20.85 -4.74 -9.07
N VAL A 20 -20.37 -5.63 -8.20
CA VAL A 20 -20.44 -7.08 -8.42
C VAL A 20 -21.10 -7.76 -7.23
N GLU A 21 -22.22 -8.44 -7.47
CA GLU A 21 -22.98 -9.14 -6.44
C GLU A 21 -22.11 -10.16 -5.68
N ARG A 22 -22.16 -10.13 -4.34
CA ARG A 22 -21.46 -11.05 -3.42
C ARG A 22 -19.93 -11.01 -3.51
N TYR A 23 -19.34 -9.94 -4.04
CA TYR A 23 -17.89 -9.72 -3.97
C TYR A 23 -17.53 -8.74 -2.86
N ASN A 24 -16.37 -8.97 -2.24
CA ASN A 24 -15.65 -7.99 -1.45
C ASN A 24 -14.24 -7.88 -2.03
N LYS A 25 -13.87 -6.68 -2.49
CA LYS A 25 -12.58 -6.40 -3.11
C LYS A 25 -11.99 -5.14 -2.49
N PRO A 26 -10.65 -5.04 -2.41
CA PRO A 26 -10.02 -3.79 -1.98
C PRO A 26 -10.32 -2.68 -3.00
N GLU A 27 -11.11 -1.69 -2.58
CA GLU A 27 -11.59 -0.60 -3.46
C GLU A 27 -10.42 0.21 -4.06
N VAL A 28 -9.30 0.34 -3.34
CA VAL A 28 -8.08 1.01 -3.84
C VAL A 28 -7.40 0.29 -5.03
N GLU A 29 -7.65 -1.02 -5.20
CA GLU A 29 -7.13 -1.78 -6.35
C GLU A 29 -8.10 -1.77 -7.53
N VAL A 30 -9.40 -1.81 -7.26
CA VAL A 30 -10.43 -1.92 -8.31
C VAL A 30 -10.75 -0.55 -8.90
N GLY A 31 -10.89 0.48 -8.06
CA GLY A 31 -11.08 1.86 -8.48
C GLY A 31 -12.33 2.14 -9.30
N THR A 32 -13.34 1.27 -9.24
CA THR A 32 -14.59 1.43 -10.00
C THR A 32 -15.53 2.46 -9.37
N SER A 33 -15.60 2.51 -8.04
CA SER A 33 -16.44 3.45 -7.28
C SER A 33 -15.58 4.60 -6.76
N LYS A 34 -15.60 5.73 -7.46
CA LYS A 34 -14.72 6.88 -7.17
C LYS A 34 -15.04 7.53 -5.82
N GLU A 35 -16.29 7.48 -5.40
CA GLU A 35 -16.78 7.96 -4.12
C GLU A 35 -16.20 7.20 -2.91
N LEU A 36 -15.67 6.00 -3.13
CA LEU A 36 -15.03 5.18 -2.11
C LEU A 36 -13.51 5.41 -2.02
N LEU A 37 -12.95 6.17 -2.97
CA LEU A 37 -11.53 6.50 -3.01
C LEU A 37 -11.28 7.85 -2.32
N LEU A 38 -10.25 7.89 -1.49
CA LEU A 38 -9.76 9.12 -0.89
C LEU A 38 -8.66 9.74 -1.75
N ASN A 39 -8.39 11.02 -1.54
CA ASN A 39 -7.34 11.74 -2.24
C ASN A 39 -5.96 11.11 -1.94
N PRO A 40 -5.21 10.70 -2.97
CA PRO A 40 -3.85 10.21 -2.78
C PRO A 40 -2.94 11.28 -2.19
N VAL A 41 -2.08 10.89 -1.24
CA VAL A 41 -1.13 11.79 -0.59
C VAL A 41 0.29 11.31 -0.84
N ILE A 42 1.17 12.23 -1.25
CA ILE A 42 2.60 11.96 -1.43
C ILE A 42 3.38 12.68 -0.35
N ILE A 43 4.22 11.94 0.38
CA ILE A 43 5.12 12.47 1.39
C ILE A 43 6.54 12.25 0.90
N SER A 44 7.19 13.34 0.49
CA SER A 44 8.55 13.32 -0.04
C SER A 44 9.53 13.85 0.98
N ARG A 45 10.64 13.14 1.18
CA ARG A 45 11.82 13.64 1.91
C ARG A 45 12.72 14.44 0.97
N ASN A 46 12.87 13.95 -0.25
CA ASN A 46 13.58 14.59 -1.37
C ASN A 46 13.06 14.00 -2.69
N ALA A 47 13.69 14.33 -3.82
CA ALA A 47 13.27 13.86 -5.14
C ALA A 47 13.31 12.33 -5.31
N ASN A 48 14.15 11.63 -4.53
CA ASN A 48 14.43 10.19 -4.66
C ASN A 48 13.89 9.34 -3.50
N GLU A 49 13.31 9.98 -2.48
CA GLU A 49 12.74 9.32 -1.29
C GLU A 49 11.34 9.87 -1.05
N LYS A 50 10.33 9.08 -1.37
CA LYS A 50 8.92 9.45 -1.19
C LYS A 50 8.03 8.25 -0.93
N VAL A 51 6.93 8.50 -0.25
CA VAL A 51 5.87 7.53 0.00
C VAL A 51 4.58 8.05 -0.60
N LEU A 52 3.94 7.23 -1.44
CA LEU A 52 2.58 7.44 -1.92
C LEU A 52 1.63 6.63 -1.04
N ILE A 53 0.59 7.28 -0.55
CA ILE A 53 -0.48 6.67 0.24
C ILE A 53 -1.78 6.91 -0.52
N GLU A 54 -2.39 5.82 -0.98
CA GLU A 54 -3.70 5.80 -1.63
C GLU A 54 -4.65 5.07 -0.69
N SER A 55 -5.76 5.70 -0.32
CA SER A 55 -6.70 5.15 0.66
C SER A 55 -8.08 5.04 0.05
N SER A 56 -8.86 4.09 0.56
CA SER A 56 -10.28 3.91 0.25
C SER A 56 -11.02 3.54 1.52
N ILE A 57 -12.32 3.28 1.41
CA ILE A 57 -13.17 2.86 2.54
C ILE A 57 -12.70 1.56 3.23
N ASN A 58 -12.19 0.59 2.47
CA ASN A 58 -11.86 -0.75 3.00
C ASN A 58 -10.40 -1.17 2.80
N SER A 59 -9.59 -0.34 2.16
CA SER A 59 -8.19 -0.68 1.84
C SER A 59 -7.29 0.53 1.61
N ILE A 60 -6.00 0.33 1.87
CA ILE A 60 -4.93 1.32 1.70
C ILE A 60 -3.82 0.66 0.89
N ARG A 61 -3.33 1.39 -0.11
CA ARG A 61 -2.09 1.07 -0.81
C ARG A 61 -1.00 2.04 -0.39
N VAL A 62 0.12 1.49 0.07
CA VAL A 62 1.29 2.27 0.48
C VAL A 62 2.47 1.89 -0.40
N SER A 63 2.99 2.85 -1.17
CA SER A 63 4.07 2.61 -2.14
C SER A 63 5.29 3.43 -1.77
N ILE A 64 6.45 2.77 -1.68
CA ILE A 64 7.67 3.37 -1.14
C ILE A 64 8.75 3.46 -2.23
N MET A 65 9.25 4.67 -2.42
CA MET A 65 10.48 4.96 -3.16
C MET A 65 11.61 5.04 -2.15
N ILE A 66 12.65 4.24 -2.38
CA ILE A 66 13.75 3.96 -1.47
C ILE A 66 14.98 4.63 -2.06
N LYS A 67 15.77 5.27 -1.21
CA LYS A 67 17.04 5.89 -1.60
C LYS A 67 17.96 4.86 -2.28
N GLN A 68 18.57 5.26 -3.39
CA GLN A 68 19.63 4.52 -4.08
C GLN A 68 20.71 5.53 -4.46
N ALA A 69 21.83 5.52 -3.75
CA ALA A 69 22.93 6.46 -3.92
C ALA A 69 23.84 6.12 -5.10
N ASP A 70 23.94 4.84 -5.47
CA ASP A 70 24.79 4.34 -6.54
C ASP A 70 24.15 3.12 -7.24
N GLU A 71 24.83 2.61 -8.28
CA GLU A 71 24.37 1.46 -9.05
C GLU A 71 24.39 0.14 -8.23
N ILE A 72 25.24 0.04 -7.21
CA ILE A 72 25.28 -1.13 -6.33
C ILE A 72 24.01 -1.16 -5.47
N GLU A 73 23.66 -0.05 -4.82
CA GLU A 73 22.44 0.09 -4.04
C GLU A 73 21.18 -0.14 -4.89
N LYS A 74 21.18 0.32 -6.14
CA LYS A 74 20.09 0.07 -7.09
C LYS A 74 19.89 -1.42 -7.36
N ILE A 75 20.97 -2.17 -7.57
CA ILE A 75 20.92 -3.63 -7.76
C ILE A 75 20.49 -4.33 -6.46
N LEU A 76 21.04 -3.93 -5.31
CA LEU A 76 20.70 -4.47 -4.01
C LEU A 76 19.22 -4.25 -3.67
N CYS A 77 18.73 -3.02 -3.81
CA CYS A 77 17.34 -2.66 -3.62
C CYS A 77 16.44 -3.49 -4.53
N LYS A 78 16.74 -3.55 -5.84
CA LYS A 78 15.97 -4.36 -6.80
C LYS A 78 15.91 -5.85 -6.41
N LYS A 79 17.05 -6.45 -6.03
CA LYS A 79 17.11 -7.86 -5.62
C LYS A 79 16.35 -8.10 -4.32
N PHE A 80 16.51 -7.23 -3.33
CA PHE A 80 15.88 -7.36 -2.03
C PHE A 80 14.36 -7.18 -2.09
N MET A 81 13.88 -6.16 -2.82
CA MET A 81 12.43 -5.97 -3.03
C MET A 81 11.81 -7.17 -3.77
N ARG A 82 12.48 -7.68 -4.82
CA ARG A 82 12.05 -8.89 -5.53
C ARG A 82 12.00 -10.10 -4.60
N PHE A 83 13.01 -10.27 -3.73
CA PHE A 83 13.05 -11.35 -2.75
C PHE A 83 11.85 -11.32 -1.78
N MET A 84 11.50 -10.13 -1.29
CA MET A 84 10.33 -9.95 -0.43
C MET A 84 9.02 -10.22 -1.18
N MET A 85 8.84 -9.68 -2.40
CA MET A 85 7.61 -9.86 -3.17
C MET A 85 7.34 -11.31 -3.56
N MET A 86 8.38 -12.12 -3.76
CA MET A 86 8.23 -13.58 -3.96
C MET A 86 7.66 -14.30 -2.73
N ARG A 87 7.61 -13.65 -1.56
CA ARG A 87 7.09 -14.17 -0.29
C ARG A 87 5.84 -13.43 0.18
N ALA A 88 5.17 -12.69 -0.71
CA ALA A 88 3.96 -11.94 -0.38
C ALA A 88 2.82 -12.81 0.18
N GLU A 89 2.82 -14.13 -0.04
CA GLU A 89 1.86 -15.04 0.57
C GLU A 89 2.09 -15.21 2.09
N ASN A 90 3.35 -15.19 2.53
CA ASN A 90 3.70 -15.22 3.95
C ASN A 90 3.64 -13.84 4.59
N PHE A 91 3.95 -12.80 3.81
CA PHE A 91 3.86 -11.41 4.24
C PHE A 91 2.57 -10.79 3.71
N ILE A 92 1.46 -11.08 4.39
CA ILE A 92 0.08 -10.89 3.91
C ILE A 92 -0.28 -9.45 3.49
N VAL A 93 0.40 -8.44 4.01
CA VAL A 93 0.20 -7.03 3.63
C VAL A 93 1.02 -6.61 2.40
N LEU A 94 1.91 -7.46 1.90
CA LEU A 94 2.80 -7.13 0.80
C LEU A 94 2.12 -7.34 -0.55
N ARG A 95 2.22 -6.34 -1.42
CA ARG A 95 1.70 -6.43 -2.79
C ARG A 95 2.71 -7.17 -3.68
N ARG A 96 2.23 -8.08 -4.53
CA ARG A 96 3.08 -8.94 -5.40
C ARG A 96 3.87 -8.15 -6.46
N LYS A 97 3.39 -6.97 -6.83
CA LYS A 97 4.04 -6.03 -7.75
C LYS A 97 3.94 -4.63 -7.13
N PRO A 98 4.99 -3.79 -7.19
CA PRO A 98 4.88 -2.42 -6.73
C PRO A 98 4.01 -1.60 -7.68
N VAL A 99 3.57 -0.42 -7.22
CA VAL A 99 3.06 0.63 -8.11
C VAL A 99 4.19 1.10 -9.02
N ASP A 100 3.88 1.43 -10.27
CA ASP A 100 4.88 1.86 -11.24
C ASP A 100 5.59 3.14 -10.74
N GLY A 101 6.92 3.16 -10.86
CA GLY A 101 7.75 4.23 -10.30
C GLY A 101 8.08 4.09 -8.81
N TYR A 102 7.64 3.02 -8.13
CA TYR A 102 7.98 2.70 -6.74
C TYR A 102 8.71 1.35 -6.65
N HIS A 103 9.43 1.11 -5.56
CA HIS A 103 10.24 -0.11 -5.41
C HIS A 103 9.49 -1.26 -4.72
N ILE A 104 8.58 -0.91 -3.81
CA ILE A 104 7.74 -1.85 -3.07
C ILE A 104 6.38 -1.23 -2.80
N SER A 105 5.36 -2.07 -2.65
CA SER A 105 4.04 -1.61 -2.25
C SER A 105 3.39 -2.59 -1.29
N PHE A 106 2.60 -2.03 -0.39
CA PHE A 106 1.80 -2.75 0.59
C PHE A 106 0.32 -2.51 0.26
N LEU A 107 -0.48 -3.54 0.50
CA LEU A 107 -1.93 -3.49 0.42
C LEU A 107 -2.48 -3.92 1.78
N ILE A 108 -3.00 -2.95 2.53
CA ILE A 108 -3.62 -3.16 3.83
C ILE A 108 -5.14 -3.11 3.61
N THR A 109 -5.86 -4.12 4.07
CA THR A 109 -7.33 -4.19 3.95
C THR A 109 -7.96 -4.14 5.34
N ASN A 110 -9.28 -3.95 5.40
CA ASN A 110 -10.04 -4.03 6.64
C ASN A 110 -9.78 -5.36 7.40
N PHE A 111 -9.65 -6.48 6.68
CA PHE A 111 -9.35 -7.78 7.28
C PHE A 111 -8.03 -7.78 8.05
N HIS A 112 -7.01 -7.07 7.55
CA HIS A 112 -5.73 -6.93 8.25
C HIS A 112 -5.89 -6.14 9.54
N THR A 113 -6.65 -5.04 9.52
CA THR A 113 -6.90 -4.20 10.70
C THR A 113 -7.86 -4.83 11.72
N GLU A 114 -8.67 -5.80 11.29
CA GLU A 114 -9.54 -6.61 12.17
C GLU A 114 -8.75 -7.70 12.92
N GLN A 115 -7.75 -8.31 12.25
CA GLN A 115 -6.95 -9.40 12.82
C GLN A 115 -5.68 -8.93 13.55
N MET A 116 -5.15 -7.76 13.18
CA MET A 116 -3.92 -7.21 13.75
C MET A 116 -4.20 -5.84 14.35
N TYR A 117 -3.50 -5.51 15.44
CA TYR A 117 -3.59 -4.17 16.01
C TYR A 117 -3.09 -3.13 15.01
N LYS A 118 -3.97 -2.20 14.61
CA LYS A 118 -3.64 -1.12 13.65
C LYS A 118 -2.39 -0.31 13.97
N HIS A 119 -2.04 -0.18 15.26
CA HIS A 119 -0.85 0.56 15.71
C HIS A 119 0.43 -0.29 15.73
N LYS A 120 0.31 -1.59 15.44
CA LYS A 120 1.41 -2.56 15.27
C LYS A 120 1.67 -2.90 13.80
N LEU A 121 0.72 -2.61 12.91
CA LEU A 121 0.90 -2.55 11.46
C LEU A 121 1.78 -1.35 11.08
#